data_AF-A0A7X9BS18-F1
#
_entry.id   AF-A0A7X9BS18-F1
#
_cell.length_a   1.000
_cell.length_b   1.000
_cell.length_c   1.000
_cell.angle_alpha   90.00
_cell.angle_beta   90.00
_cell.angle_gamma   90.00
#
_symmetry.space_group_name_H-M   'P 1'
#
loop_
_entity.id
_entity.type
_entity.pdbx_description
1 polymer ?
#
loop_
_entity_poly.entity_id
_entity_poly.type
_entity_poly.pdbx_seq_one_letter_code
_entity_poly.pdbx_strand_id
1 'polypeptide(L)'
;MAKKITFLLVMIFVLLAASVIASAGTETTTPEAGFTEDEIHFTDTSQELSIDNLEEEYNELFFDPSSSSYVEIVDEIKYKRSANGIHNKRYRFYCSGLEWNQDDPLIMLMYIKKDGEYVPLNDVEIGSNLIEEPYYLETTVDLMYMGLNNVNDIRIIIFRKSDAANLIRNENVLITDLQISFRDWNLIEKVRNLFEKLTNP
;
A
#
# COMPACT_ATOMS: atom_id res chain seq x y z
N MET A 1 -27.42 -6.89 37.81
CA MET A 1 -26.50 -6.76 36.64
C MET A 1 -27.03 -7.43 35.37
N ALA A 2 -27.93 -8.43 35.44
CA ALA A 2 -28.53 -9.05 34.26
C ALA A 2 -29.25 -8.07 33.30
N LYS A 3 -29.96 -7.06 33.82
CA LYS A 3 -30.73 -6.08 33.01
C LYS A 3 -29.87 -5.26 32.03
N LYS A 4 -28.59 -5.01 32.34
CA LYS A 4 -27.67 -4.25 31.47
C LYS A 4 -27.14 -5.12 30.32
N ILE A 5 -26.97 -6.43 30.58
CA ILE A 5 -26.52 -7.40 29.57
C ILE A 5 -27.65 -7.70 28.59
N THR A 6 -28.90 -7.78 29.06
CA THR A 6 -30.08 -7.93 28.19
C THR A 6 -30.26 -6.74 27.26
N PHE A 7 -30.01 -5.51 27.74
CA PHE A 7 -30.09 -4.30 26.90
C PHE A 7 -29.06 -4.31 25.77
N LEU A 8 -27.82 -4.70 26.07
CA LEU A 8 -26.75 -4.80 25.07
C LEU A 8 -27.06 -5.86 24.00
N LEU A 9 -27.58 -7.02 24.42
CA LEU A 9 -27.96 -8.12 23.52
C LEU A 9 -29.11 -7.74 22.58
N VAL A 10 -30.10 -7.00 23.09
CA VAL A 10 -31.23 -6.52 22.28
C VAL A 10 -30.77 -5.47 21.26
N MET A 11 -29.85 -4.57 21.63
CA MET A 11 -29.33 -3.55 20.71
C MET A 11 -28.56 -4.18 19.53
N ILE A 12 -27.79 -5.23 19.77
CA ILE A 12 -27.05 -5.97 18.72
C ILE A 12 -28.02 -6.65 17.75
N PHE A 13 -29.13 -7.23 18.25
CA PHE A 13 -30.14 -7.87 17.40
C PHE A 13 -30.92 -6.87 16.53
N VAL A 14 -31.14 -5.65 17.03
CA VAL A 14 -31.82 -4.58 16.24
C VAL A 14 -30.91 -4.03 15.14
N LEU A 15 -29.60 -3.93 15.37
CA LEU A 15 -28.63 -3.50 14.35
C LEU A 15 -28.49 -4.49 13.18
N LEU A 16 -28.71 -5.78 13.42
CA LEU A 16 -28.64 -6.83 12.39
C LEU A 16 -29.88 -6.86 11.47
N ALA A 17 -30.98 -6.18 11.83
CA ALA A 17 -32.20 -6.16 11.03
C ALA A 17 -32.26 -5.02 9.99
N ALA A 18 -31.23 -4.16 9.91
CA ALA A 18 -31.23 -2.97 9.06
C ALA A 18 -30.46 -3.12 7.73
N SER A 19 -29.83 -4.26 7.44
CA SER A 19 -29.17 -4.47 6.14
C SER A 19 -30.18 -4.89 5.07
N VAL A 20 -30.92 -3.91 4.54
CA VAL A 20 -31.72 -4.09 3.33
C VAL A 20 -30.76 -4.20 2.13
N ILE A 21 -30.91 -5.29 1.38
CA ILE A 21 -30.19 -5.60 0.16
C ILE A 21 -30.62 -4.60 -0.93
N ALA A 22 -29.69 -3.78 -1.42
CA ALA A 22 -29.88 -3.03 -2.65
C ALA A 22 -29.32 -3.86 -3.82
N SER A 23 -30.23 -4.30 -4.69
CA SER A 23 -29.98 -5.10 -5.89
C SER A 23 -29.72 -4.20 -7.11
N ALA A 24 -28.98 -4.76 -8.05
CA ALA A 24 -28.36 -4.18 -9.24
C ALA A 24 -29.26 -3.35 -10.19
N GLY A 25 -28.62 -2.39 -10.85
CA GLY A 25 -29.02 -1.83 -12.14
C GLY A 25 -27.77 -1.60 -13.00
N THR A 26 -27.51 -2.51 -13.93
CA THR A 26 -26.60 -2.35 -15.08
C THR A 26 -27.28 -1.49 -16.13
N GLU A 27 -26.57 -0.53 -16.73
CA GLU A 27 -26.60 -0.28 -18.18
C GLU A 27 -25.25 0.28 -18.67
N THR A 28 -24.82 -0.28 -19.79
CA THR A 28 -23.62 -0.01 -20.58
C THR A 28 -23.92 0.98 -21.70
N THR A 29 -23.05 1.96 -21.95
CA THR A 29 -22.90 2.59 -23.28
C THR A 29 -21.46 3.06 -23.53
N THR A 30 -20.74 2.29 -24.37
CA THR A 30 -19.97 2.64 -25.60
C THR A 30 -18.93 3.79 -25.59
N PRO A 31 -17.77 3.63 -26.28
CA PRO A 31 -16.55 4.43 -26.09
C PRO A 31 -16.45 5.59 -27.07
N GLU A 32 -15.67 6.62 -26.72
CA GLU A 32 -15.29 7.68 -27.65
C GLU A 32 -13.77 7.95 -27.60
N ALA A 33 -13.19 7.98 -28.82
CA ALA A 33 -11.94 8.59 -29.31
C ALA A 33 -10.96 9.21 -28.28
N GLY A 34 -9.64 9.02 -28.35
CA GLY A 34 -8.77 8.90 -29.52
C GLY A 34 -7.84 10.12 -29.57
N PHE A 35 -6.57 9.96 -29.20
CA PHE A 35 -5.47 10.92 -29.42
C PHE A 35 -4.17 10.11 -29.46
N THR A 36 -3.63 9.87 -30.66
CA THR A 36 -2.39 10.46 -31.22
C THR A 36 -1.13 10.14 -30.42
N GLU A 37 -0.26 9.36 -31.07
CA GLU A 37 1.13 9.11 -30.71
C GLU A 37 1.86 10.45 -30.52
N ASP A 38 2.35 10.72 -29.31
CA ASP A 38 3.37 11.74 -29.07
C ASP A 38 4.63 11.04 -28.54
N GLU A 39 5.68 11.04 -29.37
CA GLU A 39 7.04 10.74 -28.95
C GLU A 39 7.44 11.72 -27.83
N ILE A 40 7.64 11.20 -26.63
CA ILE A 40 8.05 12.03 -25.49
C ILE A 40 9.58 12.14 -25.51
N HIS A 41 10.08 13.24 -26.07
CA HIS A 41 11.43 13.74 -25.81
C HIS A 41 11.45 14.38 -24.41
N PHE A 42 12.17 13.75 -23.47
CA PHE A 42 12.41 14.26 -22.12
C PHE A 42 13.41 15.42 -22.13
N THR A 43 12.91 16.64 -22.31
CA THR A 43 13.65 17.85 -21.95
C THR A 43 12.68 18.92 -21.46
N ASP A 44 12.39 18.95 -20.16
CA ASP A 44 12.37 20.20 -19.38
C ASP A 44 12.07 19.98 -17.88
N THR A 45 12.70 20.83 -17.08
CA THR A 45 12.91 20.71 -15.64
C THR A 45 11.66 21.17 -14.86
N SER A 46 10.61 20.34 -14.80
CA SER A 46 9.52 20.39 -13.80
C SER A 46 8.44 19.34 -14.09
N GLN A 47 8.83 18.16 -14.57
CA GLN A 47 7.85 17.13 -14.88
C GLN A 47 7.42 16.45 -13.57
N GLU A 48 6.13 16.54 -13.27
CA GLU A 48 5.52 15.80 -12.17
C GLU A 48 5.77 14.31 -12.44
N LEU A 49 6.31 13.61 -11.43
CA LEU A 49 6.70 12.22 -11.55
C LEU A 49 5.43 11.38 -11.75
N SER A 50 5.28 10.80 -12.94
CA SER A 50 4.13 9.95 -13.28
C SER A 50 4.45 8.49 -12.98
N ILE A 51 3.61 7.84 -12.18
CA ILE A 51 3.75 6.41 -11.87
C ILE A 51 3.65 5.59 -13.15
N ASP A 52 2.65 5.89 -14.00
CA ASP A 52 2.40 5.15 -15.24
C ASP A 52 3.63 5.20 -16.17
N ASN A 53 4.30 6.35 -16.27
CA ASN A 53 5.51 6.50 -17.09
C ASN A 53 6.68 5.66 -16.53
N LEU A 54 6.85 5.63 -15.20
CA LEU A 54 7.87 4.82 -14.55
C LEU A 54 7.61 3.32 -14.73
N GLU A 55 6.35 2.91 -14.62
CA GLU A 55 5.95 1.50 -14.79
C GLU A 55 6.10 1.02 -16.23
N GLU A 56 5.89 1.90 -17.21
CA GLU A 56 6.14 1.63 -18.62
C GLU A 56 7.64 1.56 -18.92
N GLU A 57 8.41 2.57 -18.51
CA GLU A 57 9.84 2.67 -18.80
C GLU A 57 10.66 1.58 -18.08
N TYR A 58 10.35 1.32 -16.81
CA TYR A 58 11.07 0.38 -15.96
C TYR A 58 10.33 -0.94 -15.74
N ASN A 59 9.41 -1.32 -16.64
CA ASN A 59 8.56 -2.50 -16.48
C ASN A 59 9.33 -3.77 -16.12
N GLU A 60 10.36 -4.12 -16.90
CA GLU A 60 11.19 -5.31 -16.66
C GLU A 60 11.97 -5.19 -15.34
N LEU A 61 12.47 -4.00 -15.03
CA LEU A 61 13.21 -3.74 -13.80
C LEU A 61 12.30 -3.86 -12.57
N PHE A 62 11.07 -3.36 -12.63
CA PHE A 62 10.15 -3.33 -11.51
C PHE A 62 9.41 -4.66 -11.33
N PHE A 63 9.07 -5.36 -12.41
CA PHE A 63 8.10 -6.44 -12.37
C PHE A 63 8.64 -7.82 -12.78
N ASP A 64 9.90 -7.94 -13.21
CA ASP A 64 10.52 -9.26 -13.35
C ASP A 64 10.58 -9.94 -11.97
N PRO A 65 10.04 -11.17 -11.79
CA PRO A 65 10.04 -11.86 -10.50
C PRO A 65 11.43 -12.10 -9.89
N SER A 66 12.47 -12.15 -10.71
CA SER A 66 13.87 -12.28 -10.30
C SER A 66 14.55 -10.92 -10.03
N SER A 67 13.88 -9.81 -10.32
CA SER A 67 14.40 -8.48 -10.03
C SER A 67 14.52 -8.27 -8.53
N SER A 68 15.76 -8.03 -8.10
CA SER A 68 16.12 -7.62 -6.75
C SER A 68 17.34 -6.72 -6.85
N SER A 69 17.48 -5.82 -5.89
CA SER A 69 18.60 -4.88 -5.83
C SER A 69 18.93 -4.61 -4.37
N TYR A 70 20.21 -4.42 -4.06
CA TYR A 70 20.70 -4.27 -2.67
C TYR A 70 21.43 -2.95 -2.43
N VAL A 71 21.02 -1.88 -3.12
CA VAL A 71 21.58 -0.54 -2.90
C VAL A 71 21.14 -0.02 -1.53
N GLU A 72 22.11 0.46 -0.75
CA GLU A 72 21.85 1.11 0.54
C GLU A 72 21.41 2.57 0.30
N ILE A 73 20.09 2.80 0.20
CA ILE A 73 19.48 4.14 0.07
C ILE A 73 18.71 4.53 1.34
N VAL A 74 18.17 3.51 2.02
CA VAL A 74 17.43 3.59 3.27
C VAL A 74 18.02 2.64 4.30
N ASP A 75 17.63 2.81 5.55
CA ASP A 75 17.83 1.82 6.59
C ASP A 75 16.95 0.57 6.36
N GLU A 76 16.67 -0.18 7.42
CA GLU A 76 15.79 -1.34 7.34
C GLU A 76 14.32 -0.93 7.13
N ILE A 77 13.70 -1.44 6.06
CA ILE A 77 12.26 -1.34 5.86
C ILE A 77 11.51 -2.16 6.93
N LYS A 78 10.80 -1.44 7.80
CA LYS A 78 10.01 -2.02 8.88
C LYS A 78 8.53 -1.94 8.56
N TYR A 79 7.76 -2.85 9.14
CA TYR A 79 6.31 -2.81 9.05
C TYR A 79 5.65 -3.22 10.36
N LYS A 80 4.46 -2.69 10.60
CA LYS A 80 3.60 -3.07 11.73
C LYS A 80 2.15 -3.18 11.30
N ARG A 81 1.47 -4.22 11.78
CA ARG A 81 0.01 -4.35 11.60
C ARG A 81 -0.69 -3.33 12.49
N SER A 82 -1.69 -2.65 11.95
CA SER A 82 -2.57 -1.79 12.75
C SER A 82 -3.29 -2.61 13.81
N ALA A 83 -3.23 -2.15 15.06
CA ALA A 83 -3.99 -2.74 16.17
C ALA A 83 -5.46 -2.32 16.14
N ASN A 84 -6.07 -2.24 14.96
CA ASN A 84 -7.47 -1.86 14.79
C ASN A 84 -8.31 -3.07 14.40
N GLY A 85 -9.31 -3.39 15.23
CA GLY A 85 -10.28 -4.46 14.95
C GLY A 85 -11.17 -4.20 13.74
N ILE A 86 -11.30 -2.93 13.31
CA ILE A 86 -12.03 -2.50 12.10
C ILE A 86 -11.17 -2.68 10.85
N HIS A 87 -9.87 -2.37 10.94
CA HIS A 87 -8.92 -2.49 9.82
C HIS A 87 -7.97 -3.65 10.07
N ASN A 88 -8.51 -4.87 10.09
CA ASN A 88 -7.76 -6.10 10.33
C ASN A 88 -6.72 -6.42 9.24
N LYS A 89 -6.78 -5.76 8.07
CA LYS A 89 -5.84 -5.92 6.95
C LYS A 89 -4.77 -4.84 6.88
N ARG A 90 -4.82 -3.84 7.76
CA ARG A 90 -4.00 -2.63 7.64
C ARG A 90 -2.60 -2.82 8.18
N TYR A 91 -1.62 -2.40 7.39
CA TYR A 91 -0.21 -2.38 7.74
C TYR A 91 0.36 -1.01 7.48
N ARG A 92 1.25 -0.59 8.36
CA ARG A 92 2.08 0.60 8.17
C ARG A 92 3.49 0.15 7.87
N PHE A 93 4.03 0.59 6.75
CA PHE A 93 5.42 0.42 6.34
C PHE A 93 6.16 1.72 6.57
N TYR A 94 7.41 1.63 7.00
CA TYR A 94 8.23 2.80 7.28
C TYR A 94 9.73 2.48 7.25
N CYS A 95 10.50 3.45 6.79
CA CYS A 95 11.97 3.44 6.78
C CYS A 95 12.49 4.88 6.77
N SER A 96 13.78 5.02 7.06
CA SER A 96 14.49 6.30 6.98
C SER A 96 15.54 6.21 5.88
N GLY A 97 15.66 7.25 5.06
CA GLY A 97 16.80 7.46 4.19
C GLY A 97 18.10 7.49 4.97
N LEU A 98 19.20 7.17 4.31
CA LEU A 98 20.54 7.35 4.90
C LEU A 98 20.92 8.82 5.00
N GLU A 99 20.35 9.66 4.14
CA GLU A 99 20.61 11.10 4.06
C GLU A 99 19.29 11.87 3.95
N TRP A 100 19.19 13.00 4.63
CA TRP A 100 18.08 13.94 4.44
C TRP A 100 18.39 14.85 3.27
N ASN A 101 17.49 14.92 2.28
CA ASN A 101 17.62 15.86 1.17
C ASN A 101 16.23 16.31 0.72
N GLN A 102 15.96 17.61 0.84
CA GLN A 102 14.67 18.19 0.47
C GLN A 102 14.50 18.38 -1.03
N ASP A 103 15.58 18.70 -1.74
CA ASP A 103 15.55 18.96 -3.18
C ASP A 103 15.61 17.66 -4.00
N ASP A 104 16.03 16.58 -3.35
CA ASP A 104 16.08 15.23 -3.91
C ASP A 104 15.43 14.20 -2.96
N PRO A 105 14.09 14.24 -2.84
CA PRO A 105 13.39 13.35 -1.94
C PRO A 105 13.47 11.88 -2.38
N LEU A 106 13.19 10.99 -1.45
CA LEU A 106 13.01 9.58 -1.74
C LEU A 106 11.62 9.35 -2.32
N ILE A 107 11.55 8.49 -3.32
CA ILE A 107 10.33 7.93 -3.86
C ILE A 107 10.22 6.49 -3.38
N MET A 108 9.05 6.10 -2.89
CA MET A 108 8.71 4.71 -2.59
C MET A 108 7.44 4.31 -3.35
N LEU A 109 7.54 3.18 -4.05
CA LEU A 109 6.42 2.50 -4.71
C LEU A 109 6.25 1.11 -4.11
N MET A 110 5.01 0.69 -3.89
CA MET A 110 4.68 -0.61 -3.32
C MET A 110 3.71 -1.38 -4.19
N TYR A 111 3.97 -2.67 -4.35
CA TYR A 111 3.13 -3.55 -5.15
C TYR A 111 2.85 -4.84 -4.41
N ILE A 112 1.67 -5.42 -4.63
CA ILE A 112 1.33 -6.76 -4.16
C ILE A 112 1.19 -7.68 -5.36
N LYS A 113 1.79 -8.87 -5.28
CA LYS A 113 1.59 -9.89 -6.30
C LYS A 113 0.22 -10.53 -6.14
N LYS A 114 -0.60 -10.44 -7.17
CA LYS A 114 -1.94 -10.99 -7.26
C LYS A 114 -2.06 -11.76 -8.57
N ASP A 115 -2.37 -13.06 -8.48
CA ASP A 115 -2.60 -13.93 -9.64
C ASP A 115 -1.44 -13.95 -10.66
N GLY A 116 -0.21 -13.68 -10.19
CA GLY A 116 1.00 -13.64 -11.02
C GLY A 116 1.45 -12.24 -11.44
N GLU A 117 0.58 -11.23 -11.29
CA GLU A 117 0.83 -9.84 -11.69
C GLU A 117 1.07 -8.95 -10.47
N TYR A 118 1.82 -7.87 -10.65
CA TYR A 118 2.02 -6.85 -9.62
C TYR A 118 0.92 -5.79 -9.71
N VAL A 119 0.24 -5.55 -8.60
CA VAL A 119 -0.83 -4.54 -8.48
C VAL A 119 -0.40 -3.48 -7.46
N PRO A 120 -0.62 -2.19 -7.73
CA PRO A 120 -0.27 -1.12 -6.79
C PRO A 120 -0.90 -1.30 -5.40
N LEU A 121 -0.11 -1.08 -4.35
CA LEU A 121 -0.58 -0.98 -2.97
C LEU A 121 -0.74 0.49 -2.58
N ASN A 122 -1.91 1.04 -2.89
CA ASN A 122 -2.20 2.43 -2.60
C ASN A 122 -2.28 2.70 -1.09
N ASP A 123 -1.69 3.82 -0.68
CA ASP A 123 -1.86 4.35 0.65
C ASP A 123 -3.35 4.61 0.93
N VAL A 124 -3.84 4.19 2.10
CA VAL A 124 -5.26 4.26 2.46
C VAL A 124 -5.73 5.68 2.78
N GLU A 125 -4.82 6.61 3.06
CA GLU A 125 -5.12 8.01 3.36
C GLU A 125 -4.96 8.88 2.11
N ILE A 126 -3.90 8.67 1.35
CA ILE A 126 -3.57 9.46 0.15
C ILE A 126 -4.28 8.92 -1.10
N GLY A 127 -4.52 7.61 -1.16
CA GLY A 127 -5.11 6.95 -2.34
C GLY A 127 -4.14 6.75 -3.50
N SER A 128 -2.83 6.94 -3.28
CA SER A 128 -1.76 6.82 -4.27
C SER A 128 -0.73 5.78 -3.85
N ASN A 129 -0.03 5.19 -4.83
CA ASN A 129 1.12 4.31 -4.61
C ASN A 129 2.46 5.07 -4.58
N LEU A 130 2.46 6.37 -4.88
CA LEU A 130 3.65 7.21 -4.85
C LEU A 130 3.74 7.93 -3.51
N ILE A 131 4.80 7.61 -2.77
CA ILE A 131 5.18 8.28 -1.54
C ILE A 131 6.47 9.05 -1.82
N GLU A 132 6.45 10.35 -1.57
CA GLU A 132 7.59 11.25 -1.79
C GLU A 132 7.92 11.96 -0.47
N GLU A 133 9.07 11.65 0.12
CA GLU A 133 9.50 12.24 1.38
C GLU A 133 11.02 12.48 1.39
N PRO A 134 11.52 13.57 2.00
CA PRO A 134 12.94 13.94 1.96
C PRO A 134 13.85 12.98 2.76
N TYR A 135 13.26 12.19 3.65
CA TYR A 135 14.01 11.32 4.56
C TYR A 135 13.17 10.17 5.11
N TYR A 136 12.06 10.44 5.78
CA TYR A 136 11.29 9.41 6.47
C TYR A 136 10.10 8.98 5.61
N LEU A 137 10.20 7.80 4.99
CA LEU A 137 9.14 7.22 4.18
C LEU A 137 8.16 6.49 5.10
N GLU A 138 6.87 6.74 4.87
CA GLU A 138 5.80 6.06 5.57
C GLU A 138 4.61 5.86 4.64
N THR A 139 4.02 4.66 4.67
CA THR A 139 2.73 4.42 4.04
C THR A 139 1.90 3.44 4.85
N THR A 140 0.59 3.61 4.79
CA THR A 140 -0.38 2.70 5.38
C THR A 140 -1.22 2.07 4.28
N VAL A 141 -1.19 0.74 4.18
CA VAL A 141 -1.87 -0.03 3.12
C VAL A 141 -2.75 -1.13 3.71
N ASP A 142 -3.79 -1.56 2.99
CA ASP A 142 -4.59 -2.72 3.35
C ASP A 142 -4.16 -3.93 2.51
N LEU A 143 -3.63 -4.98 3.16
CA LEU A 143 -3.18 -6.19 2.47
C LEU A 143 -4.36 -7.09 2.05
N MET A 144 -4.20 -7.79 0.93
CA MET A 144 -5.31 -8.51 0.30
C MET A 144 -5.66 -9.83 1.01
N TYR A 145 -4.65 -10.68 1.19
CA TYR A 145 -4.82 -12.06 1.59
C TYR A 145 -4.71 -12.24 3.10
N MET A 146 -5.63 -13.01 3.66
CA MET A 146 -5.69 -13.32 5.08
C MET A 146 -5.80 -14.82 5.27
N GLY A 147 -5.11 -15.34 6.29
CA GLY A 147 -5.01 -16.76 6.59
C GLY A 147 -3.54 -17.16 6.76
N LEU A 148 -3.28 -18.12 7.64
CA LEU A 148 -1.90 -18.56 7.95
C LEU A 148 -1.19 -19.20 6.75
N ASN A 149 -1.97 -19.71 5.78
CA ASN A 149 -1.45 -20.35 4.57
C ASN A 149 -1.49 -19.43 3.34
N ASN A 150 -1.85 -18.15 3.52
CA ASN A 150 -1.95 -17.19 2.45
C ASN A 150 -0.89 -16.10 2.66
N VAL A 151 0.09 -16.06 1.77
CA VAL A 151 1.19 -15.10 1.79
C VAL A 151 0.82 -13.91 0.92
N ASN A 152 1.07 -12.69 1.41
CA ASN A 152 1.10 -11.50 0.58
C ASN A 152 2.57 -11.29 0.18
N ASP A 153 2.86 -11.49 -1.10
CA ASP A 153 4.16 -11.17 -1.68
C ASP A 153 4.14 -9.69 -2.09
N ILE A 154 4.94 -8.88 -1.40
CA ILE A 154 4.97 -7.43 -1.55
C ILE A 154 6.31 -7.05 -2.16
N ARG A 155 6.30 -6.24 -3.21
CA ARG A 155 7.48 -5.63 -3.78
C ARG A 155 7.55 -4.16 -3.38
N ILE A 156 8.72 -3.72 -2.93
CA ILE A 156 8.99 -2.34 -2.54
C ILE A 156 10.15 -1.84 -3.38
N ILE A 157 9.94 -0.69 -4.00
CA ILE A 157 10.90 -0.03 -4.89
C ILE A 157 11.18 1.35 -4.31
N ILE A 158 12.46 1.65 -4.07
CA ILE A 158 12.89 2.93 -3.49
C ILE A 158 14.06 3.50 -4.29
N PHE A 159 14.00 4.79 -4.61
CA PHE A 159 15.06 5.52 -5.30
C PHE A 159 14.98 7.02 -4.97
N ARG A 160 15.99 7.79 -5.37
CA ARG A 160 15.98 9.25 -5.26
C ARG A 160 15.29 9.86 -6.47
N LYS A 161 14.51 10.93 -6.26
CA LYS A 161 13.75 11.57 -7.34
C LYS A 161 14.64 12.03 -8.51
N SER A 162 15.87 12.46 -8.22
CA SER A 162 16.86 12.85 -9.24
C SER A 162 17.29 11.70 -10.16
N ASP A 163 17.19 10.45 -9.70
CA ASP A 163 17.52 9.24 -10.45
C ASP A 163 16.37 8.71 -11.32
N ALA A 164 15.17 9.28 -11.21
CA ALA A 164 13.95 8.77 -11.84
C ALA A 164 14.04 8.58 -13.37
N ALA A 165 14.87 9.37 -14.04
CA ALA A 165 15.08 9.29 -15.50
C ALA A 165 16.15 8.27 -15.92
N ASN A 166 16.84 7.62 -14.98
CA ASN A 166 17.87 6.64 -15.27
C ASN A 166 18.06 5.66 -14.09
N LEU A 167 17.06 4.80 -13.85
CA LEU A 167 17.16 3.78 -12.81
C LEU A 167 17.96 2.57 -13.28
N ILE A 168 19.02 2.25 -12.54
CA ILE A 168 19.94 1.15 -12.84
C ILE A 168 20.01 0.21 -11.63
N ARG A 169 19.70 -1.08 -11.88
CA ARG A 169 19.74 -2.13 -10.87
C ARG A 169 21.10 -2.19 -10.18
N ASN A 170 21.11 -2.28 -8.85
CA ASN A 170 22.30 -2.30 -8.00
C ASN A 170 23.16 -1.02 -8.01
N GLU A 171 22.67 0.08 -8.59
CA GLU A 171 23.35 1.38 -8.55
C GLU A 171 22.55 2.42 -7.77
N ASN A 172 21.33 2.74 -8.20
CA ASN A 172 20.55 3.85 -7.64
C ASN A 172 19.07 3.52 -7.34
N VAL A 173 18.69 2.24 -7.46
CA VAL A 173 17.35 1.75 -7.09
C VAL A 173 17.45 0.54 -6.17
N LEU A 174 16.70 0.58 -5.08
CA LEU A 174 16.47 -0.53 -4.17
C LEU A 174 15.19 -1.26 -4.60
N ILE A 175 15.26 -2.58 -4.76
CA ILE A 175 14.11 -3.45 -5.09
C ILE A 175 14.16 -4.63 -4.14
N THR A 176 13.19 -4.69 -3.23
CA THR A 176 13.10 -5.76 -2.24
C THR A 176 11.71 -6.36 -2.20
N ASP A 177 11.67 -7.67 -1.95
CA ASP A 177 10.43 -8.42 -1.77
C ASP A 177 10.25 -8.79 -0.29
N LEU A 178 9.01 -8.68 0.21
CA LEU A 178 8.60 -9.05 1.57
C LEU A 178 7.44 -10.04 1.50
N GLN A 179 7.49 -11.06 2.34
CA GLN A 179 6.42 -12.04 2.47
C GLN A 179 5.70 -11.86 3.81
N ILE A 180 4.43 -11.45 3.74
CA ILE A 180 3.63 -11.17 4.93
C ILE A 180 2.40 -12.08 4.98
N SER A 181 2.34 -12.93 6.01
CA SER A 181 1.17 -13.75 6.32
C SER A 181 0.55 -13.29 7.62
N PHE A 182 -0.78 -13.22 7.67
CA PHE A 182 -1.49 -12.87 8.90
C PHE A 182 -2.86 -13.51 8.98
N ARG A 183 -3.28 -13.78 10.22
CA ARG A 183 -4.62 -14.26 10.52
C ARG A 183 -5.51 -13.16 11.06
N ASP A 184 -6.80 -13.43 11.06
CA ASP A 184 -7.73 -12.62 11.81
C ASP A 184 -7.38 -12.57 13.30
N TRP A 185 -7.62 -11.40 13.91
CA TRP A 185 -7.53 -11.25 15.34
C TRP A 185 -8.58 -12.13 16.01
N ASN A 186 -8.16 -12.90 17.01
CA ASN A 186 -9.08 -13.68 17.83
C ASN A 186 -9.86 -12.74 18.76
N LEU A 187 -10.90 -13.25 19.42
CA LEU A 187 -11.77 -12.43 20.27
C LEU A 187 -10.99 -11.72 21.39
N ILE A 188 -10.03 -12.40 22.02
CA ILE A 188 -9.23 -11.85 23.12
C ILE A 188 -8.35 -10.70 22.61
N GLU A 189 -7.71 -10.88 21.46
CA GLU A 189 -6.88 -9.85 20.82
C GLU A 189 -7.72 -8.65 20.41
N LYS A 190 -8.92 -8.87 19.84
CA LYS A 190 -9.86 -7.78 19.49
C LYS A 190 -10.25 -6.96 20.72
N VAL A 191 -10.57 -7.63 21.83
CA VAL A 191 -10.93 -6.97 23.10
C VAL A 191 -9.74 -6.20 23.65
N ARG A 192 -8.54 -6.80 23.71
CA ARG A 192 -7.32 -6.13 24.18
C ARG A 192 -7.01 -4.87 23.36
N ASN A 193 -7.01 -4.98 22.03
CA ASN A 193 -6.70 -3.87 21.13
C ASN A 193 -7.73 -2.72 21.29
N LEU A 194 -9.00 -3.05 21.52
CA LEU A 194 -10.03 -2.05 21.83
C LEU A 194 -9.74 -1.33 23.15
N PHE A 195 -9.35 -2.07 24.20
CA PHE A 195 -9.00 -1.48 25.49
C PHE A 195 -7.75 -0.59 25.39
N GLU A 196 -6.68 -1.05 24.74
CA GLU A 196 -5.45 -0.26 24.56
C GLU A 196 -5.75 1.09 23.90
N LYS A 197 -6.59 1.11 22.86
CA LYS A 197 -7.04 2.34 22.20
C LYS A 197 -7.81 3.29 23.12
N LEU A 198 -8.62 2.76 24.03
CA LEU A 198 -9.38 3.57 24.98
C LEU A 198 -8.51 4.15 26.10
N THR A 199 -7.40 3.50 26.45
CA THR A 199 -6.51 3.90 27.55
C THR A 199 -5.31 4.73 27.12
N ASN A 200 -4.88 4.63 25.86
CA ASN A 200 -3.81 5.42 25.26
C ASN A 200 -4.34 6.18 24.03
N PRO A 201 -5.07 7.29 24.24
CA PRO A 201 -5.65 8.10 23.16
C PRO A 201 -4.60 8.87 22.35
#